data_AF-A0AAN4ZLE6-F1
#
_entry.id   AF-A0AAN4ZLE6-F1
#
_cell.length_a   1.000
_cell.length_b   1.000
_cell.length_c   1.000
_cell.angle_alpha   90.00
_cell.angle_beta   90.00
_cell.angle_gamma   90.00
#
_symmetry.space_group_name_H-M   'P 1'
#
loop_
_entity.id
_entity.type
_entity.pdbx_description
1 polymer ?
#
loop_
_entity_poly.entity_id
_entity_poly.type
_entity_poly.pdbx_seq_one_letter_code
_entity_poly.pdbx_strand_id
1 'polypeptide(L)'
;FQMRVLVFFSLLVAFTSAVEMQKQCLCSDLNPCIASVPKAIEDCGEKCKAHVTELGADYPAVRKCVLDQQDDIQKAVDCVRAAFGDEVCASKPGQEIPRRFAETMQLAATREMNEGLKKSHLVDEAVPLINHAKKAMGCWIKCGQSHSCAKKLDCGVKLPSDNEIIKVVKKCAIDAGFNTKRAKEICECLAHAGIKQLTPMCPKIIVS
;
A
#
# COMPACT_ATOMS: atom_id res chain seq x y z
N PHE A 1 34.90 -36.10 9.18
CA PHE A 1 33.74 -35.65 8.36
C PHE A 1 33.00 -34.46 9.00
N GLN A 2 32.72 -34.45 10.31
CA GLN A 2 32.03 -33.35 10.99
C GLN A 2 32.70 -31.97 10.93
N MET A 3 34.04 -31.91 10.92
CA MET A 3 34.79 -30.64 10.90
C MET A 3 34.75 -29.92 9.53
N ARG A 4 34.52 -30.64 8.43
CA ARG A 4 34.35 -30.04 7.08
C ARG A 4 32.96 -29.47 6.86
N VAL A 5 31.94 -30.04 7.52
CA VAL A 5 30.54 -29.56 7.44
C VAL A 5 30.39 -28.23 8.19
N LEU A 6 31.07 -28.07 9.33
CA LEU A 6 31.04 -26.82 10.11
C LEU A 6 31.68 -25.63 9.38
N VAL A 7 32.77 -25.86 8.64
CA VAL A 7 33.46 -24.80 7.86
C VAL A 7 32.61 -24.32 6.66
N PHE A 8 31.85 -25.22 6.02
CA PHE A 8 30.92 -24.83 4.96
C PHE A 8 29.70 -24.05 5.50
N PHE A 9 29.21 -24.41 6.70
CA PHE A 9 28.09 -23.69 7.32
C PHE A 9 28.50 -22.28 7.80
N SER A 10 29.73 -22.10 8.29
CA SER A 10 30.23 -20.78 8.70
C SER A 10 30.61 -19.85 7.53
N LEU A 11 30.98 -20.39 6.36
CA LEU A 11 31.16 -19.60 5.14
C LEU A 11 29.84 -19.13 4.50
N LEU A 12 28.74 -19.88 4.68
CA LEU A 12 27.41 -19.48 4.21
C LEU A 12 26.80 -18.32 5.03
N VAL A 13 27.19 -18.18 6.30
CA VAL A 13 26.72 -17.07 7.17
C VAL A 13 27.43 -15.74 6.85
N ALA A 14 28.56 -15.77 6.15
CA ALA A 14 29.32 -14.57 5.78
C ALA A 14 28.77 -13.80 4.57
N PHE A 15 27.77 -14.34 3.85
CA PHE A 15 26.96 -13.55 2.91
C PHE A 15 25.84 -12.81 3.66
N THR A 16 26.25 -12.01 4.64
CA THR A 16 25.35 -11.01 5.22
C THR A 16 24.90 -10.09 4.10
N SER A 17 23.59 -10.00 3.89
CA SER A 17 22.95 -9.19 2.87
C SER A 17 23.46 -7.75 2.98
N ALA A 18 24.38 -7.35 2.09
CA ALA A 18 24.77 -5.96 2.00
C ALA A 18 23.50 -5.17 1.65
N VAL A 19 23.08 -4.28 2.55
CA VAL A 19 21.95 -3.40 2.32
C VAL A 19 22.34 -2.49 1.15
N GLU A 20 21.68 -2.66 0.01
CA GLU A 20 21.89 -1.79 -1.14
C GLU A 20 21.51 -0.36 -0.76
N MET A 21 22.43 0.58 -0.91
CA MET A 21 22.21 1.99 -0.61
C MET A 21 21.86 2.75 -1.88
N GLN A 22 21.09 3.83 -1.74
CA GLN A 22 20.76 4.74 -2.83
C GLN A 22 20.74 6.19 -2.33
N LYS A 23 20.88 7.14 -3.25
CA LYS A 23 20.77 8.57 -2.94
C LYS A 23 19.38 8.89 -2.40
N GLN A 24 19.28 9.73 -1.38
CA GLN A 24 18.00 10.28 -0.97
C GLN A 24 17.56 11.39 -1.93
N CYS A 25 16.28 11.43 -2.27
CA CYS A 25 15.71 12.47 -3.11
C CYS A 25 15.81 13.84 -2.44
N LEU A 26 16.10 14.88 -3.23
CA LEU A 26 16.02 16.26 -2.75
C LEU A 26 14.56 16.72 -2.67
N CYS A 27 14.22 17.49 -1.64
CA CYS A 27 12.87 18.04 -1.52
C CYS A 27 12.50 18.98 -2.67
N SER A 28 13.48 19.69 -3.24
CA SER A 28 13.30 20.56 -4.41
C SER A 28 12.78 19.81 -5.64
N ASP A 29 13.15 18.53 -5.77
CA ASP A 29 12.85 17.72 -6.96
C ASP A 29 11.66 16.80 -6.70
N LEU A 30 11.58 16.26 -5.48
CA LEU A 30 10.53 15.35 -5.07
C LEU A 30 9.17 16.05 -4.97
N ASN A 31 9.09 17.23 -4.35
CA ASN A 31 7.82 17.91 -4.09
C ASN A 31 7.06 18.28 -5.37
N PRO A 32 7.68 18.87 -6.41
CA PRO A 32 7.02 19.12 -7.68
C PRO A 32 6.59 17.82 -8.38
N CYS A 33 7.36 16.75 -8.25
CA CYS A 33 6.99 15.47 -8.85
C CYS A 33 5.73 14.88 -8.20
N ILE A 34 5.61 14.95 -6.88
CA ILE A 34 4.46 14.42 -6.13
C ILE A 34 3.16 15.14 -6.52
N ALA A 35 3.21 16.38 -7.01
CA ALA A 35 2.03 17.09 -7.50
C ALA A 35 1.33 16.38 -8.68
N SER A 36 2.03 15.49 -9.40
CA SER A 36 1.46 14.67 -10.48
C SER A 36 0.78 13.38 -10.02
N VAL A 37 0.89 13.02 -8.74
CA VAL A 37 0.35 11.77 -8.18
C VAL A 37 -1.17 11.63 -8.33
N PRO A 38 -2.00 12.67 -8.10
CA PRO A 38 -3.45 12.54 -8.27
C PRO A 38 -3.82 12.06 -9.68
N LYS A 39 -3.19 12.62 -10.72
CA LYS A 39 -3.38 12.18 -12.10
C LYS A 39 -2.92 10.75 -12.32
N ALA A 40 -1.77 10.36 -11.75
CA ALA A 40 -1.30 8.98 -11.83
C ALA A 40 -2.29 7.99 -11.18
N ILE A 41 -2.98 8.37 -10.09
CA ILE A 41 -4.01 7.54 -9.47
C ILE A 41 -5.19 7.34 -10.43
N GLU A 42 -5.66 8.42 -11.08
CA GLU A 42 -6.74 8.32 -12.07
C GLU A 42 -6.36 7.44 -13.27
N ASP A 43 -5.18 7.69 -13.85
CA ASP A 43 -4.66 6.94 -15.00
C ASP A 43 -4.51 5.44 -14.64
N CYS A 44 -4.02 5.12 -13.45
CA CYS A 44 -3.87 3.75 -12.98
C CYS A 44 -5.22 3.08 -12.70
N GLY A 45 -6.22 3.83 -12.21
CA GLY A 45 -7.58 3.35 -12.06
C GLY A 45 -8.17 2.91 -13.40
N GLU A 46 -8.08 3.77 -14.41
CA GLU A 46 -8.55 3.45 -15.76
C GLU A 46 -7.81 2.26 -16.37
N LYS A 47 -6.49 2.21 -16.19
CA LYS A 47 -5.66 1.12 -16.71
C LYS A 47 -5.98 -0.23 -16.05
N CYS A 48 -6.32 -0.23 -14.77
CA CYS A 48 -6.53 -1.45 -13.97
C CYS A 48 -8.01 -1.83 -13.79
N LYS A 49 -8.95 -1.08 -14.36
CA LYS A 49 -10.40 -1.29 -14.18
C LYS A 49 -10.90 -2.70 -14.53
N ALA A 50 -10.23 -3.37 -15.46
CA ALA A 50 -10.57 -4.73 -15.88
C ALA A 50 -10.67 -5.69 -14.69
N HIS A 51 -9.78 -5.58 -13.70
CA HIS A 51 -9.78 -6.45 -12.52
C HIS A 51 -10.99 -6.27 -11.60
N VAL A 52 -11.63 -5.10 -11.65
CA VAL A 52 -12.85 -4.82 -10.89
C VAL A 52 -14.07 -5.26 -11.70
N THR A 53 -14.07 -5.02 -13.01
CA THR A 53 -15.17 -5.46 -13.89
C THR A 53 -15.24 -6.99 -14.03
N GLU A 54 -14.11 -7.70 -13.90
CA GLU A 54 -14.04 -9.18 -13.84
C GLU A 54 -14.88 -9.75 -12.67
N LEU A 55 -15.11 -8.97 -11.62
CA LEU A 55 -15.98 -9.35 -10.50
C LEU A 55 -17.47 -9.10 -10.77
N GLY A 56 -17.82 -8.59 -11.96
CA GLY A 56 -19.18 -8.22 -12.34
C GLY A 56 -19.58 -6.81 -11.88
N ALA A 57 -18.61 -5.97 -11.48
CA ALA A 57 -18.86 -4.64 -10.98
C ALA A 57 -18.97 -3.59 -12.10
N ASP A 58 -19.87 -2.63 -11.89
CA ASP A 58 -19.94 -1.36 -12.62
C ASP A 58 -18.80 -0.45 -12.14
N TYR A 59 -17.79 -0.28 -12.99
CA TYR A 59 -16.60 0.50 -12.64
C TYR A 59 -16.89 1.97 -12.32
N PRO A 60 -17.75 2.70 -13.06
CA PRO A 60 -18.20 4.03 -12.67
C PRO A 60 -18.80 4.10 -11.25
N ALA A 61 -19.64 3.13 -10.87
CA ALA A 61 -20.23 3.03 -9.54
C ALA A 61 -19.17 2.73 -8.47
N VAL A 62 -18.23 1.81 -8.73
CA VAL A 62 -17.09 1.56 -7.82
C VAL A 62 -16.24 2.81 -7.64
N ARG A 63 -15.92 3.51 -8.74
CA ARG A 63 -15.16 4.78 -8.70
C ARG A 63 -15.90 5.81 -7.84
N LYS A 64 -17.22 5.91 -7.98
CA LYS A 64 -18.04 6.79 -7.15
C LYS A 64 -17.96 6.41 -5.67
N CYS A 65 -18.05 5.13 -5.32
CA CYS A 65 -17.91 4.68 -3.92
C CYS A 65 -16.61 5.15 -3.26
N VAL A 66 -15.51 5.17 -4.02
CA VAL A 66 -14.20 5.65 -3.54
C VAL A 66 -14.16 7.17 -3.46
N LEU A 67 -14.66 7.88 -4.48
CA LEU A 67 -14.66 9.34 -4.53
C LEU A 67 -15.57 9.97 -3.47
N ASP A 68 -16.64 9.28 -3.08
CA ASP A 68 -17.50 9.73 -1.98
C ASP A 68 -16.75 9.75 -0.62
N GLN A 69 -15.54 9.18 -0.55
CA GLN A 69 -14.64 9.22 0.62
C GLN A 69 -13.48 10.21 0.47
N GLN A 70 -13.44 11.01 -0.59
CA GLN A 70 -12.28 11.84 -0.96
C GLN A 70 -11.79 12.74 0.18
N ASP A 71 -12.70 13.35 0.94
CA ASP A 71 -12.34 14.21 2.07
C ASP A 71 -11.65 13.44 3.20
N ASP A 72 -12.16 12.26 3.54
CA ASP A 72 -11.58 11.41 4.58
C ASP A 72 -10.23 10.83 4.10
N ILE A 73 -10.11 10.49 2.81
CA ILE A 73 -8.83 10.10 2.18
C ILE A 73 -7.82 11.25 2.29
N GLN A 74 -8.23 12.48 1.97
CA GLN A 74 -7.35 13.64 2.01
C GLN A 74 -6.85 13.93 3.43
N LYS A 75 -7.73 13.88 4.43
CA LYS A 75 -7.36 13.99 5.85
C LYS A 75 -6.35 12.91 6.25
N ALA A 76 -6.57 11.66 5.84
CA ALA A 76 -5.65 10.56 6.14
C ALA A 76 -4.27 10.79 5.50
N VAL A 77 -4.23 11.24 4.24
CA VAL A 77 -3.00 11.58 3.52
C VAL A 77 -2.23 12.70 4.24
N ASP A 78 -2.92 13.75 4.66
CA ASP A 78 -2.28 14.88 5.35
C ASP A 78 -1.76 14.48 6.73
N CYS A 79 -2.49 13.63 7.46
CA CYS A 79 -1.99 13.01 8.69
C CYS A 79 -0.71 12.19 8.45
N VAL A 80 -0.67 11.35 7.40
CA VAL A 80 0.50 10.52 7.07
C VAL A 80 1.71 11.41 6.72
N ARG A 81 1.49 12.47 5.92
CA ARG A 81 2.54 13.45 5.58
C ARG A 81 3.09 14.12 6.82
N ALA A 82 2.22 14.58 7.71
CA ALA A 82 2.62 15.20 8.96
C ALA A 82 3.40 14.24 9.87
N ALA A 83 3.01 12.96 9.91
CA ALA A 83 3.65 11.94 10.74
C ALA A 83 5.07 11.56 10.28
N PHE A 84 5.34 11.57 8.97
CA PHE A 84 6.68 11.30 8.45
C PHE A 84 7.57 12.54 8.38
N GLY A 85 6.97 13.73 8.40
CA GLY A 85 7.67 15.01 8.50
C GLY A 85 8.57 15.33 7.32
N ASP A 86 9.44 16.33 7.51
CA ASP A 86 10.26 16.89 6.44
C ASP A 86 11.50 16.04 6.10
N GLU A 87 11.83 15.04 6.92
CA GLU A 87 13.01 14.19 6.69
C GLU A 87 12.84 13.18 5.57
N VAL A 88 11.63 13.05 5.00
CA VAL A 88 11.32 12.14 3.88
C VAL A 88 12.25 12.39 2.69
N CYS A 89 12.61 13.65 2.45
CA CYS A 89 13.56 14.08 1.43
C CYS A 89 14.72 14.86 2.07
N ALA A 90 15.84 14.93 1.37
CA ALA A 90 17.00 15.67 1.82
C ALA A 90 16.86 17.15 1.44
N SER A 91 17.25 18.05 2.34
CA SER A 91 17.34 19.49 2.06
C SER A 91 18.60 19.85 1.28
N LYS A 92 19.60 18.96 1.26
CA LYS A 92 20.88 19.13 0.56
C LYS A 92 21.36 17.81 -0.07
N PRO A 93 22.16 17.85 -1.14
CA PRO A 93 22.69 16.64 -1.78
C PRO A 93 23.66 15.87 -0.86
N GLY A 94 23.84 14.58 -1.15
CA GLY A 94 24.89 13.74 -0.54
C GLY A 94 24.41 12.77 0.53
N GLN A 95 23.14 12.83 0.94
CA GLN A 95 22.58 11.85 1.87
C GLN A 95 22.23 10.55 1.14
N GLU A 96 22.59 9.43 1.75
CA GLU A 96 22.26 8.08 1.27
C GLU A 96 21.35 7.37 2.26
N ILE A 97 20.49 6.50 1.73
CA ILE A 97 19.53 5.73 2.51
C ILE A 97 19.46 4.29 2.00
N PRO A 98 19.04 3.33 2.84
CA PRO A 98 18.74 1.98 2.41
C PRO A 98 17.73 1.93 1.27
N ARG A 99 18.00 1.10 0.26
CA ARG A 99 17.05 0.81 -0.82
C ARG A 99 15.87 0.02 -0.28
N ARG A 100 14.67 0.41 -0.71
CA ARG A 100 13.42 -0.28 -0.38
C ARG A 100 12.90 -1.05 -1.59
N PHE A 101 12.23 -2.15 -1.31
CA PHE A 101 11.63 -3.03 -2.31
C PHE A 101 10.11 -3.01 -2.15
N ALA A 102 9.38 -2.95 -3.26
CA ALA A 102 7.92 -2.85 -3.22
C ALA A 102 7.28 -4.11 -2.60
N GLU A 103 7.96 -5.24 -2.73
CA GLU A 103 7.56 -6.56 -2.25
C GLU A 103 7.48 -6.60 -0.71
N THR A 104 8.39 -5.91 -0.01
CA THR A 104 8.39 -5.89 1.46
C THR A 104 7.23 -5.06 2.01
N MET A 105 6.92 -3.94 1.36
CA MET A 105 5.73 -3.14 1.65
C MET A 105 4.45 -3.93 1.38
N GLN A 106 4.36 -4.60 0.23
CA GLN A 106 3.19 -5.43 -0.12
C GLN A 106 2.96 -6.54 0.92
N LEU A 107 4.05 -7.15 1.42
CA LEU A 107 3.99 -8.17 2.46
C LEU A 107 3.48 -7.58 3.78
N ALA A 108 4.00 -6.43 4.22
CA ALA A 108 3.53 -5.76 5.44
C ALA A 108 2.04 -5.39 5.35
N ALA A 109 1.61 -4.81 4.23
CA ALA A 109 0.21 -4.48 3.98
C ALA A 109 -0.69 -5.72 3.99
N THR A 110 -0.25 -6.82 3.37
CA THR A 110 -1.02 -8.08 3.33
C THR A 110 -1.16 -8.69 4.72
N ARG A 111 -0.12 -8.61 5.56
CA ARG A 111 -0.17 -9.09 6.95
C ARG A 111 -1.21 -8.31 7.77
N GLU A 112 -1.18 -6.99 7.69
CA GLU A 112 -2.15 -6.13 8.37
C GLU A 112 -3.59 -6.41 7.91
N MET A 113 -3.81 -6.56 6.59
CA MET A 113 -5.12 -6.92 6.06
C MET A 113 -5.61 -8.27 6.60
N ASN A 114 -4.74 -9.28 6.66
CA ASN A 114 -5.08 -10.59 7.21
C ASN A 114 -5.44 -10.53 8.70
N GLU A 115 -4.79 -9.65 9.48
CA GLU A 115 -5.16 -9.41 10.87
C GLU A 115 -6.57 -8.83 11.00
N GLY A 116 -6.93 -7.86 10.14
CA GLY A 116 -8.29 -7.31 10.07
C GLY A 116 -9.34 -8.36 9.70
N LEU A 117 -9.05 -9.20 8.70
CA LEU A 117 -9.94 -10.30 8.30
C LEU A 117 -10.11 -11.33 9.42
N LYS A 118 -9.04 -11.66 10.15
CA LYS A 118 -9.09 -12.56 11.30
C LYS A 118 -10.01 -12.02 12.40
N LYS A 119 -9.90 -10.73 12.72
CA LYS A 119 -10.77 -10.07 13.70
C LYS A 119 -12.23 -10.03 13.25
N SER A 120 -12.46 -9.94 11.95
CA SER A 120 -13.81 -9.95 11.36
C SER A 120 -14.38 -11.37 11.17
N HIS A 121 -13.62 -12.43 11.50
CA HIS A 121 -13.97 -13.82 11.20
C HIS A 121 -14.27 -14.07 9.71
N LEU A 122 -13.56 -13.36 8.82
CA LEU A 122 -13.78 -13.37 7.38
C LEU A 122 -12.67 -14.08 6.59
N VAL A 123 -11.68 -14.68 7.24
CA VAL A 123 -10.47 -15.21 6.57
C VAL A 123 -10.83 -16.15 5.42
N ASP A 124 -11.66 -17.17 5.68
CA ASP A 124 -12.02 -18.17 4.67
C ASP A 124 -12.98 -17.62 3.61
N GLU A 125 -13.96 -16.82 4.04
CA GLU A 125 -14.94 -16.18 3.15
C GLU A 125 -14.25 -15.24 2.15
N ALA A 126 -13.19 -14.54 2.58
CA ALA A 126 -12.49 -13.54 1.78
C ALA A 126 -11.47 -14.14 0.80
N VAL A 127 -11.01 -15.40 0.96
CA VAL A 127 -10.01 -16.05 0.08
C VAL A 127 -10.24 -15.82 -1.42
N PRO A 128 -11.43 -16.12 -1.99
CA PRO A 128 -11.68 -15.92 -3.42
C PRO A 128 -11.57 -14.44 -3.84
N LEU A 129 -11.98 -13.52 -2.98
CA LEU A 129 -11.89 -12.08 -3.22
C LEU A 129 -10.46 -11.57 -3.10
N ILE A 130 -9.69 -12.06 -2.14
CA ILE A 130 -8.27 -11.73 -1.94
C ILE A 130 -7.45 -12.06 -3.19
N ASN A 131 -7.74 -13.17 -3.86
CA ASN A 131 -7.04 -13.54 -5.09
C ASN A 131 -7.27 -12.53 -6.23
N HIS A 132 -8.50 -12.00 -6.36
CA HIS A 132 -8.81 -10.93 -7.30
C HIS A 132 -8.18 -9.61 -6.87
N ALA A 133 -8.26 -9.28 -5.58
CA ALA A 133 -7.63 -8.10 -5.00
C ALA A 133 -6.11 -8.10 -5.23
N LYS A 134 -5.43 -9.24 -5.09
CA LYS A 134 -3.99 -9.39 -5.37
C LYS A 134 -3.65 -9.06 -6.83
N LYS A 135 -4.46 -9.52 -7.78
CA LYS A 135 -4.26 -9.18 -9.22
C LYS A 135 -4.45 -7.69 -9.46
N ALA A 136 -5.54 -7.13 -8.94
CA ALA A 136 -5.81 -5.69 -9.02
C ALA A 136 -4.66 -4.88 -8.42
N MET A 137 -4.24 -5.20 -7.18
CA MET A 137 -3.11 -4.56 -6.51
C MET A 137 -1.82 -4.71 -7.31
N GLY A 138 -1.55 -5.87 -7.90
CA GLY A 138 -0.39 -6.09 -8.76
C GLY A 138 -0.38 -5.16 -9.98
N CYS A 139 -1.54 -4.94 -10.62
CA CYS A 139 -1.68 -3.96 -11.70
C CYS A 139 -1.40 -2.54 -11.19
N TRP A 140 -2.01 -2.15 -10.08
CA TRP A 140 -1.85 -0.83 -9.46
C TRP A 140 -0.39 -0.55 -9.07
N ILE A 141 0.30 -1.50 -8.44
CA ILE A 141 1.71 -1.39 -8.07
C ILE A 141 2.56 -1.18 -9.32
N LYS A 142 2.38 -2.01 -10.36
CA LYS A 142 3.14 -1.87 -11.62
C LYS A 142 2.87 -0.53 -12.31
N CYS A 143 1.62 -0.07 -12.30
CA CYS A 143 1.26 1.23 -12.85
C CYS A 143 1.90 2.36 -12.02
N GLY A 144 1.75 2.35 -10.70
CA GLY A 144 2.36 3.32 -9.80
C GLY A 144 3.89 3.38 -9.95
N GLN A 145 4.56 2.25 -10.14
CA GLN A 145 6.00 2.20 -10.41
C GLN A 145 6.40 2.94 -11.70
N SER A 146 5.58 2.89 -12.77
CA SER A 146 5.84 3.69 -13.97
C SER A 146 5.62 5.20 -13.77
N HIS A 147 4.84 5.58 -12.76
CA HIS A 147 4.60 6.98 -12.39
C HIS A 147 5.46 7.44 -11.19
N SER A 148 6.30 6.56 -10.62
CA SER A 148 7.06 6.80 -9.40
C SER A 148 8.08 7.94 -9.56
N CYS A 149 8.01 8.92 -8.65
CA CYS A 149 8.97 10.02 -8.56
C CYS A 149 10.37 9.53 -8.22
N ALA A 150 10.50 8.65 -7.23
CA ALA A 150 11.75 8.03 -6.83
C ALA A 150 12.46 7.35 -8.03
N LYS A 151 11.69 6.62 -8.86
CA LYS A 151 12.24 5.96 -10.05
C LYS A 151 12.65 6.96 -11.14
N LYS A 152 11.86 8.02 -11.37
CA LYS A 152 12.17 9.06 -12.37
C LYS A 152 13.39 9.90 -12.00
N LEU A 153 13.57 10.14 -10.70
CA LEU A 153 14.65 10.95 -10.13
C LEU A 153 15.89 10.11 -9.75
N ASP A 154 15.83 8.79 -9.92
CA ASP A 154 16.89 7.84 -9.54
C ASP A 154 17.36 8.02 -8.07
N CYS A 155 16.39 8.06 -7.16
CA CYS A 155 16.62 8.30 -5.73
C CYS A 155 15.57 7.59 -4.85
N GLY A 156 15.82 7.53 -3.55
CA GLY A 156 14.91 7.00 -2.54
C GLY A 156 14.37 8.05 -1.57
N VAL A 157 13.33 7.70 -0.82
CA VAL A 157 12.79 8.53 0.26
C VAL A 157 13.06 7.89 1.62
N LYS A 158 13.43 8.72 2.61
CA LYS A 158 13.68 8.26 3.98
C LYS A 158 12.35 8.07 4.69
N LEU A 159 11.92 6.82 4.77
CA LEU A 159 10.70 6.44 5.45
C LEU A 159 11.03 5.39 6.52
N PRO A 160 10.22 5.28 7.59
CA PRO A 160 10.41 4.26 8.64
C PRO A 160 10.15 2.85 8.10
N SER A 161 10.29 1.81 8.92
CA SER A 161 10.08 0.42 8.46
C SER A 161 8.70 0.21 7.82
N ASP A 162 8.54 -0.77 6.93
CA ASP A 162 7.25 -1.03 6.27
C ASP A 162 6.13 -1.24 7.29
N ASN A 163 6.40 -1.94 8.39
CA ASN A 163 5.42 -2.16 9.46
C ASN A 163 5.02 -0.85 10.17
N GLU A 164 5.97 0.06 10.40
CA GLU A 164 5.68 1.37 10.99
C GLU A 164 4.87 2.24 10.03
N ILE A 165 5.17 2.20 8.73
CA ILE A 165 4.38 2.91 7.72
C ILE A 165 2.94 2.42 7.75
N ILE A 166 2.73 1.11 7.71
CA ILE A 166 1.38 0.52 7.73
C ILE A 166 0.64 0.91 9.01
N LYS A 167 1.30 0.91 10.18
CA LYS A 167 0.70 1.37 11.44
C LYS A 167 0.29 2.84 11.39
N VAL A 168 1.16 3.72 10.88
CA VAL A 168 0.87 5.16 10.76
C VAL A 168 -0.28 5.39 9.79
N VAL A 169 -0.25 4.76 8.61
CA VAL A 169 -1.33 4.85 7.60
C VAL A 169 -2.66 4.42 8.20
N LYS A 170 -2.68 3.28 8.89
CA LYS A 170 -3.88 2.76 9.55
C LYS A 170 -4.40 3.70 10.63
N LYS A 171 -3.52 4.20 11.50
CA LYS A 171 -3.89 5.17 12.54
C LYS A 171 -4.49 6.43 11.91
N CYS A 172 -3.83 7.00 10.92
CA CYS A 172 -4.30 8.19 10.22
C CYS A 172 -5.64 7.95 9.50
N ALA A 173 -5.85 6.77 8.93
CA ALA A 173 -7.13 6.42 8.33
C ALA A 173 -8.25 6.39 9.40
N ILE A 174 -8.02 5.73 10.53
CA ILE A 174 -9.00 5.68 11.63
C ILE A 174 -9.30 7.09 12.16
N ASP A 175 -8.27 7.88 12.41
CA ASP A 175 -8.39 9.27 12.89
C ASP A 175 -9.12 10.17 11.87
N ALA A 176 -8.99 9.88 10.57
CA ALA A 176 -9.70 10.56 9.49
C ALA A 176 -11.16 10.11 9.33
N GLY A 177 -11.61 9.07 10.03
CA GLY A 177 -13.00 8.61 10.02
C GLY A 177 -13.23 7.23 9.37
N PHE A 178 -12.19 6.53 8.91
CA PHE A 178 -12.28 5.15 8.43
C PHE A 178 -12.43 4.16 9.59
N ASN A 179 -13.53 4.28 10.33
CA ASN A 179 -13.91 3.35 11.39
C ASN A 179 -14.76 2.19 10.85
N THR A 180 -15.15 1.28 11.73
CA THR A 180 -15.99 0.13 11.38
C THR A 180 -17.28 0.52 10.65
N LYS A 181 -18.02 1.53 11.12
CA LYS A 181 -19.26 1.96 10.46
C LYS A 181 -18.99 2.37 9.02
N ARG A 182 -17.97 3.22 8.82
CA ARG A 182 -17.59 3.68 7.49
C ARG A 182 -17.14 2.54 6.58
N ALA A 183 -16.35 1.60 7.10
CA ALA A 183 -15.91 0.44 6.33
C ALA A 183 -17.08 -0.43 5.85
N LYS A 184 -18.14 -0.56 6.66
CA LYS A 184 -19.39 -1.24 6.26
C LYS A 184 -20.11 -0.47 5.15
N GLU A 185 -20.26 0.84 5.28
CA GLU A 185 -20.87 1.70 4.25
C GLU A 185 -20.13 1.58 2.90
N ILE A 186 -18.79 1.62 2.92
CA ILE A 186 -17.96 1.45 1.72
C ILE A 186 -18.17 0.05 1.13
N CYS A 187 -18.16 -0.98 1.96
CA CYS A 187 -18.38 -2.36 1.51
C CYS A 187 -19.75 -2.53 0.86
N GLU A 188 -20.81 -1.98 1.46
CA GLU A 188 -22.16 -2.02 0.93
C GLU A 188 -22.26 -1.28 -0.40
N CYS A 189 -21.60 -0.12 -0.53
CA CYS A 189 -21.51 0.60 -1.80
C CYS A 189 -20.88 -0.27 -2.89
N LEU A 190 -19.75 -0.93 -2.60
CA LEU A 190 -19.07 -1.82 -3.54
C LEU A 190 -19.91 -3.06 -3.89
N ALA A 191 -20.65 -3.60 -2.93
CA ALA A 191 -21.58 -4.70 -3.17
C ALA A 191 -22.72 -4.28 -4.12
N HIS A 192 -23.30 -3.10 -3.89
CA HIS A 192 -24.33 -2.52 -4.77
C HIS A 192 -23.78 -2.16 -6.16
N ALA A 193 -22.51 -1.78 -6.24
CA ALA A 193 -21.81 -1.57 -7.50
C ALA A 193 -21.52 -2.88 -8.26
N GLY A 194 -21.84 -4.05 -7.71
CA GLY A 194 -21.82 -5.33 -8.43
C GLY A 194 -20.82 -6.36 -7.90
N ILE A 195 -20.01 -6.04 -6.90
CA ILE A 195 -19.13 -7.02 -6.23
C ILE A 195 -19.95 -7.83 -5.22
N LYS A 196 -20.85 -8.69 -5.72
CA LYS A 196 -21.85 -9.41 -4.92
C LYS A 196 -21.27 -10.33 -3.85
N GLN A 197 -20.01 -10.74 -3.99
CA GLN A 197 -19.30 -11.55 -3.00
C GLN A 197 -19.13 -10.79 -1.68
N LEU A 198 -19.17 -9.45 -1.69
CA LEU A 198 -19.05 -8.63 -0.49
C LEU A 198 -20.30 -8.63 0.39
N THR A 199 -21.50 -8.83 -0.18
CA THR A 199 -22.78 -8.73 0.55
C THR A 199 -22.80 -9.50 1.89
N PRO A 200 -22.42 -10.79 1.97
CA PRO A 200 -22.40 -11.51 3.24
C PRO A 200 -21.27 -11.07 4.20
N MET A 201 -20.25 -10.37 3.68
CA MET A 201 -19.07 -9.96 4.44
C MET A 201 -19.24 -8.59 5.09
N CYS A 202 -19.90 -7.64 4.40
CA CYS A 202 -20.05 -6.26 4.86
C CYS A 202 -20.49 -6.12 6.31
N PRO A 203 -21.56 -6.80 6.81
CA PRO A 203 -21.99 -6.63 8.19
C PRO A 203 -20.96 -7.13 9.23
N LYS A 204 -20.01 -7.98 8.83
CA LYS A 204 -19.01 -8.60 9.72
C LYS A 204 -17.70 -7.80 9.82
N ILE A 205 -17.49 -6.80 8.97
CA ILE A 205 -16.25 -6.00 8.94
C ILE A 205 -16.04 -5.30 10.29
N ILE A 206 -14.81 -5.39 10.80
CA ILE A 206 -14.33 -4.67 11.99
C ILE A 206 -13.02 -3.97 11.65
N VAL A 207 -12.95 -2.66 11.89
CA VAL A 207 -11.72 -1.86 11.82
C VAL A 207 -11.24 -1.58 13.24
N SER A 208 -9.97 -1.87 13.49
CA SER A 208 -9.26 -1.65 14.77
C SER A 208 -7.80 -1.46 14.48
#